data_AF-A0A2X2SJV0-F1
#
_entry.id   AF-A0A2X2SJV0-F1
#
_cell.length_a   1.000
_cell.length_b   1.000
_cell.length_c   1.000
_cell.angle_alpha   90.00
_cell.angle_beta   90.00
_cell.angle_gamma   90.00
#
_symmetry.space_group_name_H-M   'P 1'
#
loop_
_entity.id
_entity.type
_entity.pdbx_description
1 polymer ?
#
loop_
_entity_poly.entity_id
_entity_poly.type
_entity_poly.pdbx_seq_one_letter_code
_entity_poly.pdbx_strand_id
1 'polypeptide(L)' 'MDTLNCILGLFYILLGFLISKFPNLLSGYNTLSDEEKESLKNTNYTLYLRNVFIICGLASIFLLFCLVPLSGIFVFRYY' A
#
# COMPACT_ATOMS: atom_id res chain seq x y z
N MET A 1 -0.74 16.03 11.85
CA MET A 1 -0.45 14.59 11.59
C MET A 1 -1.17 14.09 10.34
N ASP A 2 -2.16 14.85 9.83
CA ASP A 2 -3.14 14.39 8.85
C ASP A 2 -2.59 14.43 7.41
N THR A 3 -1.86 15.49 7.06
CA THR A 3 -1.26 15.65 5.72
C THR A 3 -0.21 14.58 5.41
N LEU A 4 0.56 14.15 6.41
CA LEU A 4 1.63 13.17 6.26
C LEU A 4 1.05 11.78 5.96
N ASN A 5 -0.04 11.39 6.62
CA ASN A 5 -0.74 10.14 6.35
C ASN A 5 -1.39 10.11 4.97
N CYS A 6 -1.94 11.23 4.51
CA CYS A 6 -2.44 11.35 3.13
C CYS A 6 -1.31 11.21 2.10
N ILE A 7 -0.17 11.86 2.32
CA ILE A 7 1.01 11.74 1.44
C ILE A 7 1.52 10.30 1.41
N LEU A 8 1.63 9.64 2.56
CA LEU A 8 2.04 8.24 2.65
C LEU A 8 1.05 7.30 1.98
N GLY A 9 -0.26 7.50 2.16
CA GLY A 9 -1.29 6.72 1.49
C GLY A 9 -1.20 6.84 -0.03
N LEU A 10 -1.04 8.07 -0.55
CA LEU A 10 -0.84 8.31 -1.98
C LEU A 10 0.46 7.65 -2.48
N PHE A 11 1.53 7.75 -1.70
CA PHE A 11 2.82 7.14 -2.01
C PHE A 11 2.73 5.61 -2.12
N TYR A 12 2.01 4.93 -1.20
CA TYR A 12 1.79 3.49 -1.28
C TYR A 12 0.98 3.08 -2.51
N ILE A 13 -0.05 3.84 -2.88
CA ILE A 13 -0.83 3.59 -4.10
C ILE A 13 0.07 3.71 -5.34
N LEU A 14 0.87 4.78 -5.43
CA LEU A 14 1.82 4.98 -6.52
C LEU A 14 2.88 3.87 -6.59
N LEU A 15 3.41 3.45 -5.45
CA LEU A 15 4.34 2.31 -5.35
C LEU A 15 3.73 1.01 -5.88
N GLY A 16 2.46 0.75 -5.57
CA GLY A 16 1.75 -0.42 -6.09
C GLY A 16 1.71 -0.44 -7.62
N PHE A 17 1.42 0.70 -8.25
CA PHE A 17 1.47 0.83 -9.71
C PHE A 17 2.90 0.71 -10.26
N LEU A 18 3.87 1.29 -9.57
CA LEU A 18 5.27 1.26 -9.99
C LEU A 18 5.83 -0.17 -9.98
N ILE A 19 5.56 -0.94 -8.94
CA ILE A 19 5.93 -2.35 -8.81
C ILE A 19 5.26 -3.22 -9.88
N SER A 20 3.99 -2.93 -10.21
CA SER A 20 3.28 -3.65 -11.28
C SER A 20 3.95 -3.47 -12.65
N LYS A 21 4.58 -2.31 -12.89
CA LYS A 21 5.27 -2.01 -14.15
C LYS A 21 6.74 -2.44 -14.13
N PHE A 22 7.39 -2.31 -12.98
CA PHE A 22 8.81 -2.61 -12.78
C PHE A 22 8.98 -3.58 -11.59
N PRO A 23 8.68 -4.88 -11.78
CA PRO A 23 8.81 -5.87 -10.72
C PRO A 23 10.25 -6.02 -10.21
N ASN A 24 11.25 -5.66 -11.02
CA ASN A 24 12.67 -5.62 -10.63
C ASN A 24 12.97 -4.66 -9.46
N LEU A 25 12.04 -3.76 -9.12
CA LEU A 25 12.14 -2.93 -7.92
C LEU A 25 11.96 -3.73 -6.63
N LEU A 26 11.33 -4.92 -6.68
CA LEU A 26 11.38 -5.84 -5.56
C LEU A 26 12.75 -6.51 -5.49
N SER A 27 13.44 -6.30 -4.38
CA SER A 27 14.67 -7.02 -4.06
C SER A 27 14.48 -8.54 -4.18
N GLY A 28 13.35 -9.05 -3.70
CA GLY A 28 12.99 -10.47 -3.81
C GLY A 28 12.76 -10.95 -5.25
N TYR A 29 12.37 -10.08 -6.17
CA TYR A 29 12.24 -10.43 -7.59
C TYR A 29 13.61 -10.48 -8.29
N ASN A 30 14.54 -9.61 -7.86
CA ASN A 30 15.89 -9.54 -8.42
C ASN A 30 16.79 -10.71 -7.99
N THR A 31 16.48 -11.35 -6.85
CA THR A 31 17.18 -12.55 -6.35
C THR A 31 16.72 -13.86 -7.00
N LEU A 32 15.61 -13.85 -7.74
CA LEU A 32 15.10 -15.03 -8.43
C LEU A 32 15.96 -15.37 -9.67
N SER A 33 16.09 -16.66 -9.95
CA SER A 33 16.62 -17.15 -11.22
C SER A 33 15.66 -16.80 -12.38
N ASP A 34 16.16 -16.84 -13.62
CA ASP A 34 15.34 -16.46 -14.78
C ASP A 34 14.17 -17.41 -15.01
N GLU A 35 14.33 -18.70 -14.70
CA GLU A 35 13.25 -19.71 -14.71
C GLU A 35 12.15 -19.36 -13.69
N GLU A 36 12.52 -18.97 -12.47
CA GLU A 36 11.57 -18.55 -11.46
C GLU A 36 10.85 -17.26 -11.85
N LYS A 37 11.56 -16.28 -12.42
CA LYS A 37 10.96 -15.04 -12.94
C LYS A 37 9.94 -15.31 -14.03
N GLU A 38 10.22 -16.24 -14.94
CA GLU A 38 9.30 -16.65 -16.00
C GLU A 38 8.05 -17.34 -15.43
N SER A 39 8.23 -18.22 -14.44
CA SER A 39 7.11 -18.82 -13.72
C SER A 39 6.23 -17.76 -13.03
N LEU A 40 6.84 -16.76 -12.37
CA LEU A 40 6.11 -15.66 -11.73
C LEU A 40 5.43 -14.76 -12.76
N LYS A 41 6.04 -14.54 -13.92
CA LYS A 41 5.46 -13.73 -15.00
C LYS A 41 4.20 -14.38 -15.59
N ASN A 42 4.13 -15.71 -15.58
CA ASN A 42 2.94 -16.47 -15.97
C ASN A 42 1.86 -16.48 -14.86
N THR A 43 2.15 -15.93 -13.68
CA THR A 43 1.17 -15.75 -12.60
C THR A 43 0.72 -14.30 -12.47
N ASN A 44 -0.33 -14.07 -11.70
CA ASN A 44 -0.83 -12.73 -11.36
C ASN A 44 -0.10 -12.10 -10.15
N TYR A 45 1.14 -12.51 -9.85
CA TYR A 45 1.87 -12.09 -8.66
C TYR A 45 2.05 -10.56 -8.55
N THR A 46 2.42 -9.91 -9.65
CA THR A 46 2.60 -8.45 -9.70
C THR A 46 1.29 -7.69 -9.49
N LEU A 47 0.17 -8.25 -9.99
CA LEU A 47 -1.17 -7.71 -9.74
C LEU A 47 -1.60 -7.89 -8.29
N TYR A 48 -1.26 -9.03 -7.67
CA TYR A 48 -1.51 -9.27 -6.25
C TYR A 48 -0.75 -8.25 -5.39
N LEU A 49 0.56 -8.09 -5.62
CA LEU A 49 1.39 -7.10 -4.92
C LEU A 49 0.84 -5.68 -5.09
N ARG A 50 0.49 -5.29 -6.33
CA ARG A 50 -0.14 -3.98 -6.59
C ARG A 50 -1.38 -3.78 -5.72
N ASN A 51 -2.27 -4.78 -5.67
CA ASN A 51 -3.50 -4.68 -4.90
C ASN A 51 -3.22 -4.57 -3.39
N VAL A 52 -2.24 -5.30 -2.86
CA VAL A 52 -1.81 -5.17 -1.46
C VAL A 52 -1.36 -3.75 -1.16
N PHE A 53 -0.48 -3.17 -2.00
CA PHE A 53 0.00 -1.79 -1.82
C PHE A 53 -1.14 -0.76 -1.90
N ILE A 54 -2.08 -0.93 -2.83
CA ILE A 54 -3.26 -0.06 -2.95
C ILE A 54 -4.13 -0.17 -1.70
N ILE A 55 -4.40 -1.38 -1.21
CA ILE A 55 -5.21 -1.61 0.01
C ILE A 55 -4.52 -0.98 1.22
N CYS A 56 -3.20 -1.14 1.36
CA CYS A 56 -2.44 -0.50 2.44
C CYS A 56 -2.55 1.03 2.37
N GLY A 57 -2.39 1.64 1.19
CA GLY A 57 -2.53 3.09 1.03
C GLY A 57 -3.94 3.60 1.32
N LEU A 58 -4.97 2.89 0.86
CA LEU A 58 -6.37 3.19 1.18
C LEU A 58 -6.65 3.04 2.68
N ALA A 59 -6.12 1.99 3.32
CA ALA A 59 -6.26 1.79 4.75
C ALA A 59 -5.60 2.92 5.55
N SER A 60 -4.42 3.40 5.15
CA SER A 60 -3.77 4.55 5.80
C SER A 60 -4.63 5.82 5.74
N ILE A 61 -5.29 6.08 4.61
CA ILE A 61 -6.18 7.24 4.45
C ILE A 61 -7.48 7.03 5.24
N PHE A 62 -8.04 5.82 5.21
CA PHE A 62 -9.28 5.49 5.93
C PHE A 62 -9.11 5.55 7.44
N LEU A 63 -7.98 5.06 7.97
CA LEU A 63 -7.68 5.05 9.39
C LEU A 63 -7.56 6.49 9.92
N LEU A 64 -7.00 7.41 9.13
CA LEU A 64 -7.03 8.84 9.45
C LEU A 64 -8.46 9.37 9.58
N PHE A 65 -9.31 9.07 8.59
CA PHE A 65 -10.69 9.59 8.55
C PHE A 65 -11.59 9.00 9.64
N CYS A 66 -11.32 7.77 10.09
CA CYS A 66 -12.14 7.08 11.09
C CYS A 66 -11.66 7.34 12.53
N LEU A 67 -10.34 7.38 12.77
CA LEU A 67 -9.77 7.45 14.13
C LEU A 67 -9.75 8.88 14.68
N VAL A 68 -9.50 9.89 13.84
CA VAL A 68 -9.44 11.30 14.26
C VAL A 68 -10.79 11.82 14.78
N PRO A 69 -11.94 11.66 14.09
CA PRO A 69 -13.22 12.12 14.63
C PRO A 69 -13.68 11.31 15.84
N LEU A 70 -13.28 10.03 15.96
CA LEU A 70 -13.58 9.24 17.16
C LEU A 70 -12.93 9.86 18.40
N SER A 71 -11.67 10.31 18.30
CA SER A 71 -10.99 10.97 19.41
C SER A 71 -11.69 12.28 19.82
N GLY A 72 -12.23 13.05 18.87
CA GLY A 72 -13.02 14.25 19.15
C GLY A 72 -14.37 13.95 19.79
N ILE A 73 -15.08 12.91 19.34
CA ILE A 73 -16.35 12.47 19.93
C ILE A 73 -16.16 11.94 21.36
N PHE A 74 -15.08 11.18 21.62
CA PHE A 74 -14.77 10.70 22.96
C PHE A 74 -14.41 11.86 23.92
N VAL A 75 -13.65 12.87 23.47
CA VAL A 75 -13.35 14.04 24.30
C VAL A 75 -14.60 14.85 24.65
N PHE A 76 -15.54 15.03 23.72
CA PHE A 76 -16.82 15.72 23.98
C PHE A 76 -17.79 14.94 24.87
N ARG A 77 -17.59 13.62 25.07
CA ARG A 77 -18.46 12.78 25.91
C ARG A 77 -18.09 12.85 27.39
N TYR A 78 -16.90 13.36 27.73
CA TYR A 78 -16.37 13.42 29.11
C TYR A 78 -16.31 14.85 29.70
N TYR A 79 -16.88 15.84 29.01
CA TYR A 79 -17.10 17.20 29.53
C TYR A 79 -18.59 17.53 29.60
#